data_AF-C5EXQ6-F1
#
_entry.id   AF-C5EXQ6-F1
#
_cell.length_a   1.000
_cell.length_b   1.000
_cell.length_c   1.000
_cell.angle_alpha   90.00
_cell.angle_beta   90.00
_cell.angle_gamma   90.00
#
_symmetry.space_group_name_H-M   'P 1'
#
loop_
_entity.id
_entity.type
_entity.pdbx_description
1 polymer ?
#
loop_
_entity_poly.entity_id
_entity_poly.type
_entity_poly.pdbx_seq_one_letter_code
_entity_poly.pdbx_strand_id
1 'polypeptide(L)'
;MLISTILSLSILNANECVCFELKGEFGEEIKAILKKYSKNLGSKDIQVVREDADLTIQERSFLESLIGTGEVAPSAKQANLENGKKLYDRDCASCHGEKGEISVAKKSPINTWSAQNIADEIKSYQDQSFQGQSRFVKNQIATRYTKKDMEDVGAYVESLK
;
A
#
# COMPACT_ATOMS: atom_id res chain seq x y z
N MET A 1 53.43 -16.65 43.29
CA MET A 1 52.89 -15.31 42.99
C MET A 1 51.87 -15.46 41.88
N LEU A 2 50.59 -15.26 42.19
CA LEU A 2 49.50 -15.16 41.22
C LEU A 2 49.55 -13.77 40.55
N ILE A 3 49.46 -13.72 39.22
CA ILE A 3 49.03 -12.55 38.43
C ILE A 3 48.12 -13.16 37.34
N SER A 4 46.82 -13.31 37.60
CA SER A 4 45.72 -12.35 37.41
C SER A 4 45.58 -11.84 35.96
N THR A 5 44.48 -12.29 35.32
CA THR A 5 43.61 -11.67 34.28
C THR A 5 44.27 -10.81 33.17
N ILE A 6 43.95 -11.02 31.89
CA ILE A 6 42.73 -10.50 31.23
C ILE A 6 42.32 -11.42 30.08
N LEU A 7 41.09 -11.94 30.14
CA LEU A 7 40.40 -12.61 29.04
C LEU A 7 39.81 -11.52 28.13
N SER A 8 40.44 -11.25 26.98
CA SER A 8 39.87 -10.37 25.97
C SER A 8 38.97 -11.19 25.05
N LEU A 9 37.66 -11.21 25.35
CA LEU A 9 36.65 -11.80 24.47
C LEU A 9 36.49 -10.89 23.25
N SER A 10 37.19 -11.23 22.16
CA SER A 10 36.99 -10.57 20.87
C SER A 10 35.80 -11.22 20.18
N ILE A 11 34.61 -10.63 20.32
CA ILE A 11 33.44 -11.01 19.52
C ILE A 11 33.64 -10.38 18.13
N LEU A 12 34.18 -11.16 17.18
CA LEU A 12 34.11 -10.78 15.77
C LEU A 12 32.70 -11.10 15.26
N ASN A 13 31.91 -10.05 15.06
CA ASN A 13 30.58 -10.11 14.44
C ASN A 13 30.70 -10.69 13.02
N ALA A 14 29.93 -11.74 12.73
CA ALA A 14 29.75 -12.25 11.38
C ALA A 14 28.92 -11.23 10.59
N ASN A 15 29.49 -10.69 9.51
CA ASN A 15 28.73 -9.89 8.55
C ASN A 15 27.87 -10.84 7.71
N GLU A 16 26.61 -11.01 8.09
CA GLU A 16 25.65 -11.79 7.29
C GLU A 16 25.25 -11.00 6.04
N CYS A 17 25.82 -11.37 4.90
CA CYS A 17 25.37 -10.92 3.59
C CYS A 17 24.04 -11.61 3.23
N VAL A 18 23.02 -10.83 2.89
CA VAL A 18 21.78 -11.38 2.29
C VAL A 18 21.97 -11.47 0.77
N CYS A 19 22.16 -12.69 0.28
CA CYS A 19 22.27 -12.99 -1.14
C CYS A 19 20.90 -13.44 -1.67
N PHE A 20 20.33 -12.71 -2.63
CA PHE A 20 19.13 -13.14 -3.35
C PHE A 20 19.54 -13.73 -4.70
N GLU A 21 19.06 -14.93 -5.01
CA GLU A 21 19.23 -15.57 -6.31
C GLU A 21 18.05 -15.23 -7.21
N LEU A 22 18.27 -14.35 -8.19
CA LEU A 22 17.27 -14.02 -9.21
C LEU A 22 17.50 -14.90 -10.44
N LYS A 23 16.47 -15.62 -10.89
CA LYS A 23 16.51 -16.51 -12.06
C LYS A 23 15.66 -15.98 -13.21
N GLY A 24 16.00 -16.39 -14.43
CA GLY A 24 15.25 -16.07 -15.63
C GLY A 24 15.48 -14.64 -16.13
N GLU A 25 14.67 -14.24 -17.11
CA GLU A 25 14.78 -12.97 -17.83
C GLU A 25 14.76 -11.75 -16.88
N PHE A 26 13.88 -11.78 -15.89
CA PHE A 26 13.79 -10.74 -14.86
C PHE A 26 15.11 -10.55 -14.08
N GLY A 27 15.80 -11.63 -13.72
CA GLY A 27 17.08 -11.55 -13.01
C GLY A 27 18.18 -10.92 -13.86
N GLU A 28 18.21 -11.23 -15.16
CA GLU A 28 19.15 -10.63 -16.09
C GLU A 28 18.84 -9.15 -16.36
N GLU A 29 17.56 -8.75 -16.38
CA GLU A 29 17.16 -7.34 -16.47
C GLU A 29 17.62 -6.53 -15.26
N ILE A 30 17.34 -7.01 -14.04
CA ILE A 30 17.77 -6.34 -12.80
C ILE A 30 19.29 -6.21 -12.77
N LYS A 31 20.01 -7.28 -13.11
CA LYS A 31 21.47 -7.29 -13.22
C LYS A 31 21.98 -6.31 -14.28
N ALA A 32 21.30 -6.19 -15.43
CA ALA A 32 21.66 -5.24 -16.48
C ALA A 32 21.44 -3.79 -16.05
N ILE A 33 20.34 -3.50 -15.35
CA ILE A 33 20.05 -2.19 -14.76
C ILE A 33 21.13 -1.83 -13.73
N LEU A 34 21.41 -2.72 -12.78
CA LEU A 34 22.45 -2.51 -11.77
C LEU A 34 23.82 -2.26 -12.40
N LYS A 35 24.21 -3.04 -13.42
CA LYS A 35 25.48 -2.85 -14.15
C LYS A 35 25.52 -1.56 -14.99
N LYS A 36 24.40 -1.14 -15.54
CA LYS A 36 24.30 0.08 -16.36
C LYS A 36 24.53 1.31 -15.50
N TYR A 37 23.95 1.34 -14.30
CA TYR A 37 24.09 2.46 -13.39
C TYR A 37 25.35 2.37 -12.52
N SER A 38 25.91 1.16 -12.28
CA SER A 38 27.15 0.99 -11.49
C SER A 38 28.38 1.66 -12.10
N LYS A 39 28.40 1.92 -13.42
CA LYS A 39 29.51 2.63 -14.08
C LYS A 39 29.46 4.15 -13.93
N ASN A 40 28.28 4.72 -13.63
CA ASN A 40 28.09 6.14 -13.34
C ASN A 40 27.99 6.41 -11.83
N LEU A 41 27.93 5.36 -11.02
CA LEU A 41 28.00 5.44 -9.58
C LEU A 41 29.48 5.56 -9.19
N GLY A 42 29.90 6.77 -8.88
CA GLY A 42 31.18 7.01 -8.24
C GLY A 42 31.30 6.12 -7.00
N SER A 43 32.52 5.71 -6.70
CA SER A 43 32.92 4.78 -5.63
C SER A 43 32.64 5.27 -4.19
N LYS A 44 31.62 6.12 -4.00
CA LYS A 44 31.14 6.67 -2.72
C LYS A 44 29.60 6.72 -2.58
N ASP A 45 28.81 6.39 -3.60
CA ASP A 45 27.38 6.75 -3.64
C ASP A 45 26.40 5.59 -3.38
N ILE A 46 26.89 4.42 -2.95
CA ILE A 46 26.08 3.44 -2.20
C ILE A 46 26.75 3.23 -0.85
N GLN A 47 26.42 4.10 0.10
CA GLN A 47 26.47 3.74 1.51
C GLN A 47 25.14 3.07 1.85
N VAL A 48 25.18 1.78 2.18
CA VAL A 48 24.14 1.20 3.03
C VAL A 48 24.36 1.80 4.41
N VAL A 49 23.69 2.93 4.67
CA VAL A 49 23.59 3.51 6.00
C VAL A 49 22.68 2.61 6.83
N ARG A 50 23.14 2.35 8.05
CA ARG A 50 22.56 1.42 9.00
C ARG A 50 21.12 1.81 9.39
N GLU A 51 20.45 0.85 10.00
CA GLU A 51 19.08 0.88 10.52
C GLU A 51 18.82 1.91 11.65
N ASP A 52 19.71 2.88 11.84
CA ASP A 52 19.57 3.98 12.80
C ASP A 52 19.34 5.35 12.13
N ALA A 53 19.12 5.40 10.81
CA ALA A 53 18.43 6.55 10.24
C ALA A 53 17.02 6.61 10.86
N ASP A 54 16.68 7.75 11.44
CA ASP A 54 15.36 8.07 11.99
C ASP A 54 14.37 8.16 10.81
N LEU A 55 14.11 7.00 10.20
CA LEU A 55 13.20 6.86 9.07
C LEU A 55 11.85 7.34 9.56
N THR A 56 11.27 8.26 8.80
CA THR A 56 9.89 8.61 9.01
C THR A 56 9.05 7.34 8.92
N ILE A 57 7.92 7.32 9.63
CA ILE A 57 6.98 6.19 9.61
C ILE A 57 6.64 5.77 8.16
N GLN A 58 6.64 6.73 7.22
CA GLN A 58 6.35 6.48 5.81
C GLN A 58 7.48 5.74 5.08
N GLU A 59 8.74 6.06 5.36
CA GLU A 59 9.90 5.39 4.75
C GLU A 59 10.07 3.97 5.28
N ARG A 60 9.81 3.78 6.59
CA ARG A 60 9.80 2.45 7.23
C ARG A 60 8.71 1.56 6.64
N SER A 61 7.47 2.05 6.55
CA SER A 61 6.35 1.29 5.97
C SER A 61 6.57 0.97 4.48
N PHE A 62 7.22 1.85 3.73
CA PHE A 62 7.57 1.59 2.33
C PHE A 62 8.61 0.48 2.19
N LEU A 63 9.68 0.52 2.99
CA LEU A 63 10.70 -0.53 3.02
C LEU A 63 10.11 -1.88 3.43
N GLU A 64 9.33 -1.90 4.51
CA GLU A 64 8.61 -3.08 5.01
C GLU A 64 7.65 -3.70 3.97
N SER A 65 6.99 -2.86 3.16
CA SER A 65 6.15 -3.30 2.04
C SER A 65 6.95 -3.90 0.89
N LEU A 66 8.18 -3.45 0.65
CA LEU A 66 9.04 -3.96 -0.43
C LEU A 66 9.67 -5.31 -0.07
N ILE A 67 10.03 -5.49 1.20
CA ILE A 67 10.69 -6.71 1.69
C ILE A 67 9.70 -7.77 2.19
N GLY A 68 8.39 -7.48 2.15
CA GLY A 68 7.33 -8.42 2.51
C GLY A 68 7.28 -8.80 4.00
N THR A 69 8.04 -8.09 4.84
CA THR A 69 8.05 -8.27 6.31
C THR A 69 7.19 -7.27 7.03
N GLY A 70 6.59 -6.32 6.31
CA GLY A 70 5.65 -5.38 6.88
C GLY A 70 4.38 -6.06 7.33
N GLU A 71 4.12 -6.04 8.64
CA GLU A 71 2.75 -5.98 9.08
C GLU A 71 2.20 -4.63 8.64
N VAL A 72 1.23 -4.63 7.72
CA VAL A 72 0.36 -3.47 7.52
C VAL A 72 -0.44 -3.29 8.80
N ALA A 73 0.17 -2.67 9.80
CA ALA A 73 -0.59 -1.95 10.80
C ALA A 73 -1.54 -1.05 10.00
N PRO A 74 -2.87 -1.13 10.23
CA PRO A 74 -3.82 -0.35 9.47
C PRO A 74 -3.35 1.09 9.56
N SER A 75 -2.88 1.62 8.42
CA SER A 75 -2.52 3.02 8.32
C SER A 75 -3.82 3.75 8.60
N ALA A 76 -3.99 4.18 9.84
CA ALA A 76 -4.98 5.18 10.20
C ALA A 76 -4.50 6.52 9.63
N LYS A 77 -4.17 6.58 8.33
CA LYS A 77 -4.37 7.80 7.57
C LYS A 77 -5.88 7.98 7.57
N GLN A 78 -6.33 8.78 8.53
CA GLN A 78 -7.72 9.16 8.68
C GLN A 78 -8.30 9.48 7.30
N ALA A 79 -9.41 8.84 6.96
CA ALA A 79 -10.08 9.05 5.69
C ALA A 79 -10.41 10.54 5.53
N ASN A 80 -10.23 11.07 4.33
CA ASN A 80 -10.52 12.45 4.00
C ASN A 80 -11.99 12.53 3.55
N LEU A 81 -12.87 12.94 4.46
CA LEU A 81 -14.30 13.05 4.21
C LEU A 81 -14.64 14.09 3.13
N GLU A 82 -13.84 15.14 2.97
CA GLU A 82 -14.06 16.15 1.93
C GLU A 82 -13.77 15.59 0.53
N ASN A 83 -12.70 14.82 0.38
CA ASN A 83 -12.42 14.07 -0.85
C ASN A 83 -13.52 13.04 -1.10
N GLY A 84 -13.89 12.26 -0.08
CA GLY A 84 -14.96 11.27 -0.14
C GLY A 84 -16.28 11.87 -0.61
N LYS A 85 -16.67 13.02 -0.06
CA LYS A 85 -17.86 13.77 -0.48
C LYS A 85 -17.80 14.17 -1.94
N LYS A 86 -16.71 14.80 -2.37
CA LYS A 86 -16.53 15.25 -3.76
C LYS A 86 -16.65 14.09 -4.74
N LEU A 87 -16.04 12.97 -4.43
CA LEU A 87 -16.10 11.75 -5.24
C LEU A 87 -17.51 11.15 -5.24
N TYR A 88 -18.17 11.11 -4.08
CA TYR A 88 -19.52 10.60 -3.95
C TYR A 88 -20.54 11.42 -4.76
N ASP A 89 -20.51 12.75 -4.62
CA ASP A 89 -21.41 13.66 -5.33
C ASP A 89 -21.25 13.51 -6.86
N ARG A 90 -20.02 13.32 -7.33
CA ARG A 90 -19.70 13.19 -8.75
C ARG A 90 -20.13 11.83 -9.33
N ASP A 91 -19.86 10.75 -8.61
CA ASP A 91 -19.86 9.40 -9.20
C ASP A 91 -20.95 8.47 -8.65
N CYS A 92 -21.54 8.78 -7.50
CA CYS A 92 -22.40 7.85 -6.75
C CYS A 92 -23.81 8.39 -6.54
N ALA A 93 -23.94 9.67 -6.15
CA ALA A 93 -25.18 10.25 -5.65
C ALA A 93 -26.36 10.16 -6.64
N SER A 94 -26.09 10.28 -7.94
CA SER A 94 -27.13 10.22 -8.98
C SER A 94 -27.86 8.87 -9.07
N CYS A 95 -27.21 7.78 -8.65
CA CYS A 95 -27.81 6.44 -8.64
C CYS A 95 -28.13 5.95 -7.22
N HIS A 96 -27.32 6.34 -6.24
CA HIS A 96 -27.42 5.84 -4.87
C HIS A 96 -28.16 6.80 -3.91
N GLY A 97 -28.56 7.98 -4.37
CA GLY A 97 -29.22 9.02 -3.56
C GLY A 97 -28.22 9.98 -2.91
N GLU A 98 -28.67 11.15 -2.46
CA GLU A 98 -27.79 12.14 -1.82
C GLU A 98 -27.15 11.60 -0.53
N LYS A 99 -27.82 10.66 0.13
CA LYS A 99 -27.39 10.03 1.38
C LYS A 99 -27.05 8.56 1.25
N GLY A 100 -27.01 7.99 0.04
CA GLY A 100 -26.73 6.57 -0.18
C GLY A 100 -27.90 5.65 0.15
N GLU A 101 -29.11 6.21 0.23
CA GLU A 101 -30.35 5.61 0.70
C GLU A 101 -31.11 4.80 -0.37
N ILE A 102 -30.72 4.91 -1.64
CA ILE A 102 -31.36 4.19 -2.74
C ILE A 102 -30.82 2.77 -2.84
N SER A 103 -31.74 1.80 -2.83
CA SER A 103 -31.42 0.40 -3.11
C SER A 103 -31.23 0.20 -4.61
N VAL A 104 -30.04 -0.25 -5.00
CA VAL A 104 -29.67 -0.49 -6.40
C VAL A 104 -29.40 -1.98 -6.60
N ALA A 105 -29.85 -2.54 -7.72
CA ALA A 105 -29.62 -3.95 -8.08
C ALA A 105 -30.01 -4.98 -7.00
N LYS A 106 -31.13 -4.73 -6.28
CA LYS A 106 -31.63 -5.57 -5.18
C LYS A 106 -30.67 -5.72 -3.99
N LYS A 107 -29.69 -4.82 -3.86
CA LYS A 107 -28.84 -4.70 -2.68
C LYS A 107 -29.42 -3.65 -1.73
N SER A 108 -29.11 -3.77 -0.44
CA SER A 108 -29.46 -2.75 0.54
C SER A 108 -28.81 -1.41 0.19
N PRO A 109 -29.36 -0.28 0.66
CA PRO A 109 -28.74 1.02 0.49
C PRO A 109 -27.30 1.04 1.01
N ILE A 110 -26.42 1.72 0.28
CA ILE A 110 -24.98 1.68 0.57
C ILE A 110 -24.62 2.43 1.86
N ASN A 111 -25.48 3.35 2.32
CA ASN A 111 -25.31 4.00 3.62
C ASN A 111 -25.54 3.07 4.81
N THR A 112 -26.07 1.84 4.61
CA THR A 112 -26.15 0.83 5.67
C THR A 112 -24.88 -0.02 5.77
N TRP A 113 -23.90 0.16 4.87
CA TRP A 113 -22.68 -0.64 4.82
C TRP A 113 -21.60 -0.01 5.71
N SER A 114 -20.56 -0.77 6.05
CA SER A 114 -19.36 -0.20 6.67
C SER A 114 -18.49 0.48 5.62
N ALA A 115 -17.68 1.47 6.03
CA ALA A 115 -16.73 2.12 5.14
C ALA A 115 -15.83 1.10 4.41
N GLN A 116 -15.36 0.09 5.15
CA GLN A 116 -14.52 -0.98 4.61
C GLN A 116 -15.24 -1.80 3.54
N ASN A 117 -16.49 -2.21 3.77
CA ASN A 117 -17.25 -2.98 2.79
C ASN A 117 -17.50 -2.20 1.50
N ILE A 118 -17.69 -0.88 1.60
CA ILE A 118 -17.84 -0.01 0.43
C ILE A 118 -16.53 0.06 -0.35
N ALA A 119 -15.41 0.28 0.35
CA ALA A 119 -14.09 0.34 -0.29
C ALA A 119 -13.72 -0.97 -0.99
N ASP A 120 -13.95 -2.11 -0.33
CA ASP A 120 -13.67 -3.44 -0.88
C ASP A 120 -14.59 -3.78 -2.07
N GLU A 121 -15.86 -3.40 -2.01
CA GLU A 121 -16.79 -3.57 -3.13
C GLU A 121 -16.31 -2.77 -4.35
N ILE A 122 -15.91 -1.50 -4.18
CA ILE A 122 -15.39 -0.68 -5.29
C ILE A 122 -14.12 -1.32 -5.85
N LYS A 123 -13.21 -1.78 -4.97
CA LYS A 123 -11.97 -2.46 -5.36
C LYS A 123 -12.23 -3.71 -6.20
N SER A 124 -13.27 -4.48 -5.89
CA SER A 124 -13.63 -5.70 -6.61
C SER A 124 -13.95 -5.48 -8.10
N TYR A 125 -14.26 -4.24 -8.51
CA TYR A 125 -14.56 -3.90 -9.90
C TYR A 125 -13.32 -3.43 -10.69
N GLN A 126 -12.16 -3.25 -10.05
CA GLN A 126 -10.96 -2.72 -10.70
C GLN A 126 -10.38 -3.67 -11.75
N ASP A 127 -10.49 -4.98 -11.55
CA ASP A 127 -10.00 -5.99 -12.50
C ASP A 127 -10.90 -6.13 -13.74
N GLN A 128 -12.01 -5.39 -13.78
CA GLN A 128 -13.02 -5.37 -14.83
C GLN A 128 -13.70 -6.72 -15.09
N SER A 129 -13.56 -7.70 -14.19
CA SER A 129 -14.15 -9.04 -14.31
C SER A 129 -15.66 -9.05 -14.01
N PHE A 130 -16.18 -7.99 -13.39
CA PHE A 130 -17.60 -7.89 -13.04
C PHE A 130 -18.50 -7.71 -14.26
N GLN A 131 -19.46 -8.63 -14.40
CA GLN A 131 -20.40 -8.69 -15.55
C GLN A 131 -21.87 -8.42 -15.16
N GLY A 132 -22.13 -8.01 -13.92
CA GLY A 132 -23.49 -7.81 -13.41
C GLY A 132 -24.17 -6.51 -13.88
N GLN A 133 -25.30 -6.20 -13.24
CA GLN A 133 -26.01 -4.94 -13.46
C GLN A 133 -25.11 -3.74 -13.15
N SER A 134 -25.22 -2.69 -13.96
CA SER A 134 -24.39 -1.49 -13.88
C SER A 134 -22.88 -1.71 -14.09
N ARG A 135 -22.46 -2.82 -14.72
CA ARG A 135 -21.03 -3.14 -14.98
C ARG A 135 -20.25 -2.00 -15.60
N PHE A 136 -20.82 -1.28 -16.57
CA PHE A 136 -20.13 -0.19 -17.26
C PHE A 136 -19.78 0.93 -16.30
N VAL A 137 -20.75 1.35 -15.48
CA VAL A 137 -20.57 2.40 -14.47
C VAL A 137 -19.59 1.95 -13.39
N LYS A 138 -19.81 0.76 -12.81
CA LYS A 138 -19.01 0.23 -11.72
C LYS A 138 -17.55 0.02 -12.11
N ASN A 139 -17.28 -0.62 -13.26
CA ASN A 139 -15.93 -0.86 -13.72
C ASN A 139 -15.23 0.45 -14.11
N GLN A 140 -15.92 1.39 -14.76
CA GLN A 140 -15.33 2.69 -15.14
C GLN A 140 -15.03 3.58 -13.93
N ILE A 141 -15.84 3.53 -12.87
CA ILE A 141 -15.54 4.24 -11.61
C ILE A 141 -14.33 3.62 -10.93
N ALA A 142 -14.32 2.30 -10.77
CA ALA A 142 -13.27 1.61 -10.04
C ALA A 142 -11.88 1.75 -10.70
N THR A 143 -11.80 1.71 -12.03
CA THR A 143 -10.50 1.80 -12.75
C THR A 143 -9.79 3.15 -12.58
N ARG A 144 -10.52 4.22 -12.22
CA ARG A 144 -9.93 5.55 -12.00
C ARG A 144 -9.67 5.87 -10.52
N TYR A 145 -10.09 5.01 -9.60
CA TYR A 145 -9.93 5.25 -8.16
C TYR A 145 -8.64 4.63 -7.64
N THR A 146 -7.95 5.38 -6.80
CA THR A 146 -6.89 4.82 -5.96
C THR A 146 -7.49 4.09 -4.75
N LYS A 147 -6.69 3.28 -4.05
CA LYS A 147 -7.08 2.69 -2.76
C LYS A 147 -7.58 3.75 -1.78
N LYS A 148 -6.91 4.92 -1.74
CA LYS A 148 -7.27 6.02 -0.85
C LYS A 148 -8.62 6.65 -1.21
N ASP A 149 -8.94 6.77 -2.49
CA ASP A 149 -10.25 7.29 -2.94
C ASP A 149 -11.39 6.37 -2.51
N MET A 150 -11.18 5.06 -2.55
CA MET A 150 -12.16 4.07 -2.10
C MET A 150 -12.39 4.15 -0.59
N GLU A 151 -11.31 4.26 0.18
CA GLU A 151 -11.34 4.47 1.64
C GLU A 151 -12.08 5.78 2.00
N ASP A 152 -11.80 6.86 1.26
CA ASP A 152 -12.42 8.17 1.48
C ASP A 152 -13.92 8.16 1.17
N VAL A 153 -14.32 7.56 0.06
CA VAL A 153 -15.73 7.40 -0.30
C VAL A 153 -16.44 6.50 0.70
N GLY A 154 -15.84 5.39 1.10
CA GLY A 154 -16.40 4.49 2.11
C GLY A 154 -16.65 5.21 3.44
N ALA A 155 -15.65 5.95 3.93
CA ALA A 155 -15.78 6.71 5.18
C ALA A 155 -16.82 7.83 5.08
N TYR A 156 -16.88 8.54 3.95
CA TYR A 156 -17.90 9.55 3.74
C TYR A 156 -19.30 8.95 3.75
N VAL A 157 -19.56 7.88 3.00
CA VAL A 157 -20.89 7.25 2.95
C VAL A 157 -21.32 6.70 4.30
N GLU A 158 -20.41 6.09 5.06
CA GLU A 158 -20.70 5.62 6.41
C GLU A 158 -21.06 6.77 7.38
N SER A 159 -20.51 7.97 7.17
CA SER A 159 -20.83 9.15 7.97
C SER A 159 -22.23 9.74 7.72
N LEU A 160 -22.97 9.26 6.70
CA LEU A 160 -24.30 9.74 6.31
C LEU A 160 -25.46 9.05 7.05
N LYS A 161 -25.15 8.08 7.93
CA LYS A 161 -26.13 7.29 8.70
C LYS A 161 -26.98 8.14 9.65
#